data_AF-A0AA40T3Z8-F1
#
_entry.id   AF-A0AA40T3Z8-F1
#
_cell.length_a   1.000
_cell.length_b   1.000
_cell.length_c   1.000
_cell.angle_alpha   90.00
_cell.angle_beta   90.00
_cell.angle_gamma   90.00
#
_symmetry.space_group_name_H-M   'P 1'
#
loop_
_entity.id
_entity.type
_entity.pdbx_description
1 polymer ?
#
loop_
_entity_poly.entity_id
_entity_poly.type
_entity_poly.pdbx_seq_one_letter_code
_entity_poly.pdbx_strand_id
1 'polypeptide(L)'
;MPLPTVILPGYLESAIAYRQLEQSLQQLGFSTVTVPLRRRDWLPTLGGRPVTPILWQLDRTVKQILQQYNATQINLIGHSAGGWISRIYMGEKPYSARGELNPSLWEAHSLVATLVTLGTPHISQERWTRWNLDFVTNNYPGAFYKDVRYVCVAGKTIFGERRRGSWLAYSSYQLTCGKGNTWGDGITPIEAAHLEGAENLVIEGVRHSPRNLGIWYGSPEPLKAWVQYLV
;
A
#
# COMPACT_ATOMS: atom_id res chain seq x y z
N MET A 1 15.15 2.55 20.13
CA MET A 1 14.25 1.44 19.75
C MET A 1 13.73 1.76 18.36
N PRO A 2 13.53 0.76 17.48
CA PRO A 2 12.91 1.01 16.17
C PRO A 2 11.53 1.65 16.36
N LEU A 3 11.11 2.49 15.42
CA LEU A 3 9.77 3.07 15.47
C LEU A 3 8.71 1.97 15.34
N PRO A 4 7.56 2.13 16.03
CA PRO A 4 6.44 1.23 15.83
C PRO A 4 5.99 1.21 14.37
N THR A 5 5.55 0.05 13.90
CA THR A 5 5.18 -0.19 12.50
C THR A 5 3.69 -0.48 12.39
N VAL A 6 3.02 0.17 11.43
CA VAL A 6 1.61 -0.08 11.11
C VAL A 6 1.50 -0.66 9.70
N ILE A 7 0.81 -1.79 9.56
CA ILE A 7 0.51 -2.40 8.26
C ILE A 7 -0.91 -2.06 7.85
N LEU A 8 -1.09 -1.44 6.68
CA LEU A 8 -2.38 -1.23 6.05
C LEU A 8 -2.64 -2.28 4.95
N PRO A 9 -3.62 -3.17 5.14
CA PRO A 9 -4.02 -4.16 4.14
C PRO A 9 -4.43 -3.58 2.79
N GLY A 10 -4.27 -4.40 1.76
CA GLY A 10 -4.83 -4.17 0.42
C GLY A 10 -6.34 -4.38 0.34
N TYR A 11 -6.93 -3.90 -0.76
CA TYR A 11 -8.36 -3.90 -1.01
C TYR A 11 -9.01 -5.28 -0.84
N LEU A 12 -10.19 -5.33 -0.21
CA LEU A 12 -10.96 -6.55 0.09
C LEU A 12 -10.22 -7.57 0.97
N GLU A 13 -9.09 -7.22 1.56
CA GLU A 13 -8.35 -8.13 2.45
C GLU A 13 -8.57 -7.80 3.93
N SER A 14 -8.41 -8.82 4.77
CA SER A 14 -8.49 -8.68 6.23
C SER A 14 -7.11 -8.73 6.88
N ALA A 15 -6.99 -8.14 8.07
CA ALA A 15 -5.75 -8.10 8.86
C ALA A 15 -5.12 -9.49 9.09
N ILE A 16 -5.94 -10.53 9.26
CA ILE A 16 -5.49 -11.91 9.47
C ILE A 16 -4.56 -12.42 8.35
N ALA A 17 -4.71 -11.94 7.12
CA ALA A 17 -3.84 -12.34 6.00
C ALA A 17 -2.39 -11.85 6.16
N TYR A 18 -2.17 -10.83 6.99
CA TYR A 18 -0.85 -10.21 7.23
C TYR A 18 -0.23 -10.67 8.54
N ARG A 19 -0.88 -11.59 9.29
CA ARG A 19 -0.40 -12.05 10.60
C ARG A 19 1.05 -12.56 10.54
N GLN A 20 1.40 -13.30 9.50
CA GLN A 20 2.77 -13.81 9.35
C GLN A 20 3.80 -12.68 9.19
N LEU A 21 3.46 -11.64 8.40
CA LEU A 21 4.32 -10.47 8.23
C LEU A 21 4.45 -9.70 9.55
N GLU A 22 3.33 -9.45 10.23
CA GLU A 22 3.31 -8.81 11.55
C GLU A 22 4.21 -9.54 12.56
N GLN A 23 4.08 -10.87 12.66
CA GLN A 23 4.90 -11.70 13.54
C GLN A 23 6.38 -11.67 13.15
N SER A 24 6.68 -11.71 11.85
CA SER A 24 8.07 -11.67 11.36
C SER A 24 8.74 -10.34 11.72
N LEU A 25 8.03 -9.22 11.57
CA LEU A 25 8.53 -7.90 11.95
C LEU A 25 8.71 -7.74 13.47
N GLN A 26 7.77 -8.28 14.26
CA GLN A 26 7.89 -8.33 15.72
C GLN A 26 9.13 -9.13 16.16
N GLN A 27 9.41 -10.28 15.54
CA GLN A 27 10.60 -11.08 15.81
C GLN A 27 11.91 -10.36 15.45
N LEU A 28 11.85 -9.44 14.48
CA LEU A 28 12.97 -8.57 14.10
C LEU A 28 13.09 -7.31 14.99
N GLY A 29 12.24 -7.16 16.01
CA GLY A 29 12.30 -6.06 16.97
C GLY A 29 11.46 -4.83 16.61
N PHE A 30 10.69 -4.88 15.51
CA PHE A 30 9.76 -3.81 15.14
C PHE A 30 8.41 -4.06 15.82
N SER A 31 8.02 -3.18 16.74
CA SER A 31 6.70 -3.21 17.38
C SER A 31 5.62 -2.99 16.31
N THR A 32 5.00 -4.06 15.84
CA THR A 32 4.18 -4.04 14.62
C THR A 32 2.73 -4.39 14.89
N VAL A 33 1.81 -3.66 14.29
CA VAL A 33 0.37 -3.97 14.27
C VAL A 33 -0.21 -3.81 12.87
N THR A 34 -1.11 -4.70 12.48
CA THR A 34 -1.92 -4.55 11.27
C THR A 34 -3.22 -3.81 11.59
N VAL A 35 -3.59 -2.82 10.78
CA VAL A 35 -4.90 -2.16 10.90
C VAL A 35 -5.99 -3.24 10.88
N PRO A 36 -6.90 -3.28 11.88
CA PRO A 36 -7.75 -4.45 12.17
C PRO A 36 -8.95 -4.58 11.21
N LEU A 37 -8.70 -4.44 9.91
CA LEU A 37 -9.70 -4.50 8.86
C LEU A 37 -10.24 -5.93 8.70
N ARG A 38 -11.55 -6.01 8.48
CA ARG A 38 -12.27 -7.17 7.99
C ARG A 38 -12.66 -6.94 6.54
N ARG A 39 -12.88 -8.02 5.77
CA ARG A 39 -13.33 -7.90 4.36
C ARG A 39 -14.58 -7.05 4.20
N ARG A 40 -15.51 -7.13 5.15
CA ARG A 40 -16.76 -6.36 5.13
C ARG A 40 -16.55 -4.84 5.30
N ASP A 41 -15.42 -4.42 5.86
CA ASP A 41 -15.14 -3.00 6.10
C ASP A 41 -14.82 -2.26 4.78
N TRP A 42 -14.51 -3.01 3.72
CA TRP A 42 -14.34 -2.49 2.37
C TRP A 42 -15.65 -2.30 1.61
N LEU A 43 -16.77 -2.91 2.04
CA LEU A 43 -18.06 -2.83 1.34
C LEU A 43 -18.51 -1.37 1.08
N PRO A 44 -18.36 -0.42 2.02
CA PRO A 44 -18.73 0.98 1.79
C PRO A 44 -17.92 1.66 0.67
N THR A 45 -16.73 1.14 0.36
CA THR A 45 -15.79 1.70 -0.64
C THR A 45 -16.00 1.15 -2.05
N LEU A 46 -16.89 0.15 -2.23
CA LEU A 46 -17.14 -0.50 -3.51
C LEU A 46 -17.62 0.50 -4.57
N GLY A 47 -17.24 0.24 -5.83
CA GLY A 47 -17.62 1.09 -6.97
C GLY A 47 -16.87 2.41 -7.02
N GLY A 48 -15.67 2.49 -6.42
CA GLY A 48 -14.83 3.70 -6.45
C GLY A 48 -15.28 4.79 -5.48
N ARG A 49 -16.09 4.43 -4.48
CA ARG A 49 -16.44 5.34 -3.37
C ARG A 49 -15.20 5.68 -2.54
N PRO A 50 -15.25 6.76 -1.74
CA PRO A 50 -14.12 7.13 -0.90
C PRO A 50 -13.72 6.03 0.07
N VAL A 51 -12.43 5.98 0.38
CA VAL A 51 -11.85 5.07 1.38
C VAL A 51 -11.84 5.65 2.79
N THR A 52 -12.62 6.71 3.04
CA THR A 52 -12.72 7.39 4.35
C THR A 52 -12.93 6.42 5.53
N PRO A 53 -13.77 5.37 5.44
CA PRO A 53 -13.90 4.39 6.52
C PRO A 53 -12.61 3.62 6.84
N ILE A 54 -11.77 3.38 5.84
CA ILE A 54 -10.47 2.72 6.00
C ILE A 54 -9.47 3.69 6.63
N LEU A 55 -9.48 4.95 6.19
CA LEU A 55 -8.65 6.02 6.74
C LEU A 55 -8.93 6.29 8.21
N TRP A 56 -10.19 6.24 8.67
CA TRP A 56 -10.52 6.34 10.09
C TRP A 56 -10.03 5.14 10.92
N GLN A 57 -9.97 3.95 10.34
CA GLN A 57 -9.40 2.79 11.03
C GLN A 57 -7.88 2.93 11.12
N LEU A 58 -7.22 3.34 10.04
CA LEU A 58 -5.80 3.64 10.02
C LEU A 58 -5.45 4.70 11.07
N ASP A 59 -6.12 5.85 11.06
CA ASP A 59 -5.84 6.96 11.98
C ASP A 59 -5.95 6.52 13.46
N ARG A 60 -6.99 5.77 13.80
CA ARG A 60 -7.15 5.22 15.15
C ARG A 60 -6.01 4.27 15.52
N THR A 61 -5.61 3.39 14.61
CA THR A 61 -4.48 2.46 14.84
C THR A 61 -3.16 3.21 15.02
N VAL A 62 -2.89 4.23 14.19
CA VAL A 62 -1.67 5.04 14.28
C VAL A 62 -1.63 5.81 15.60
N LYS A 63 -2.72 6.48 16.00
CA LYS A 63 -2.78 7.20 17.28
C LYS A 63 -2.59 6.27 18.48
N GLN A 64 -3.22 5.10 18.44
CA GLN A 64 -3.08 4.10 19.50
C GLN A 64 -1.63 3.62 19.63
N ILE A 65 -0.97 3.30 18.52
CA ILE A 65 0.41 2.77 18.59
C ILE A 65 1.42 3.85 19.00
N LEU A 66 1.25 5.09 18.54
CA LEU A 66 2.07 6.22 18.98
C LEU A 66 1.96 6.41 20.50
N GLN A 67 0.74 6.38 21.04
CA GLN A 67 0.51 6.49 22.48
C GLN A 67 1.09 5.30 23.25
N GLN A 68 0.86 4.07 22.79
CA GLN A 68 1.30 2.85 23.46
C GLN A 68 2.83 2.77 23.61
N TYR A 69 3.56 3.23 22.60
CA TYR A 69 5.02 3.17 22.57
C TYR A 69 5.70 4.51 22.88
N ASN A 70 4.93 5.54 23.29
CA ASN A 70 5.42 6.90 23.51
C ASN A 70 6.30 7.41 22.36
N ALA A 71 5.86 7.15 21.12
CA ALA A 71 6.56 7.51 19.89
C ALA A 71 5.92 8.74 19.25
N THR A 72 6.72 9.51 18.51
CA THR A 72 6.24 10.67 17.73
C THR A 72 5.95 10.32 16.27
N GLN A 73 6.55 9.24 15.76
CA GLN A 73 6.39 8.77 14.39
C GLN A 73 6.27 7.24 14.33
N ILE A 74 5.77 6.75 13.19
CA ILE A 74 5.68 5.33 12.85
C ILE A 74 6.43 5.03 11.55
N ASN A 75 6.75 3.74 11.35
CA ASN A 75 6.86 3.18 10.01
C ASN A 75 5.47 2.77 9.51
N LEU A 76 5.14 3.08 8.26
CA LEU A 76 3.87 2.72 7.63
C LEU A 76 4.12 1.78 6.45
N ILE A 77 3.51 0.61 6.47
CA ILE A 77 3.58 -0.37 5.38
C ILE A 77 2.21 -0.42 4.72
N GLY A 78 2.13 -0.09 3.42
CA GLY A 78 0.90 -0.23 2.63
C GLY A 78 1.04 -1.30 1.57
N HIS A 79 0.16 -2.31 1.59
CA HIS A 79 0.14 -3.33 0.54
C HIS A 79 -0.96 -3.03 -0.48
N SER A 80 -0.64 -3.14 -1.78
CA SER A 80 -1.60 -2.93 -2.87
C SER A 80 -2.35 -1.60 -2.66
N ALA A 81 -3.67 -1.61 -2.55
CA ALA A 81 -4.44 -0.39 -2.25
C ALA A 81 -4.03 0.34 -0.97
N GLY A 82 -3.55 -0.38 0.04
CA GLY A 82 -3.05 0.23 1.28
C GLY A 82 -1.97 1.28 1.02
N GLY A 83 -1.08 1.11 0.05
CA GLY A 83 -0.02 2.09 -0.20
C GLY A 83 -0.54 3.45 -0.70
N TRP A 84 -1.50 3.48 -1.63
CA TRP A 84 -2.07 4.75 -2.07
C TRP A 84 -3.08 5.32 -1.07
N ILE A 85 -3.76 4.48 -0.27
CA ILE A 85 -4.60 4.95 0.86
C ILE A 85 -3.70 5.63 1.90
N SER A 86 -2.54 5.07 2.21
CA SER A 86 -1.55 5.69 3.10
C SER A 86 -1.06 7.06 2.60
N ARG A 87 -0.97 7.25 1.27
CA ARG A 87 -0.65 8.56 0.69
C ARG A 87 -1.78 9.59 0.89
N ILE A 88 -3.05 9.16 0.85
CA ILE A 88 -4.18 10.02 1.23
C ILE A 88 -4.11 10.39 2.71
N TYR A 89 -3.81 9.42 3.58
CA TYR A 89 -3.69 9.62 5.03
C TYR A 89 -2.64 10.66 5.42
N MET A 90 -1.48 10.64 4.78
CA MET A 90 -0.44 11.64 5.02
C MET A 90 -0.82 13.03 4.50
N GLY A 91 -1.80 13.09 3.60
CA GLY A 91 -2.19 14.22 2.80
C GLY A 91 -2.76 15.43 3.55
N GLU A 92 -2.39 16.62 3.07
CA GLU A 92 -2.85 17.95 3.55
C GLU A 92 -4.00 18.56 2.73
N LYS A 93 -4.51 17.84 1.73
CA LYS A 93 -5.66 18.25 0.94
C LYS A 93 -6.91 17.51 1.43
N PRO A 94 -8.04 18.22 1.62
CA PRO A 94 -9.28 17.58 2.01
C PRO A 94 -9.67 16.49 1.00
N TYR A 95 -9.98 15.30 1.51
CA TYR A 95 -10.38 14.16 0.70
C TYR A 95 -11.83 13.78 1.00
N SER A 96 -12.66 13.78 -0.05
CA SER A 96 -14.09 13.55 0.04
C SER A 96 -14.69 13.02 -1.26
N ALA A 97 -15.81 12.32 -1.15
CA ALA A 97 -16.62 11.99 -2.33
C ALA A 97 -17.16 13.26 -3.00
N ARG A 98 -17.45 13.15 -4.31
CA ARG A 98 -18.28 14.16 -4.99
C ARG A 98 -19.61 14.31 -4.25
N GLY A 99 -19.85 15.49 -3.69
CA GLY A 99 -21.10 15.84 -2.98
C GLY A 99 -21.07 15.65 -1.46
N GLU A 100 -19.94 15.25 -0.86
CA GLU A 100 -19.79 15.28 0.59
C GLU A 100 -19.62 16.72 1.10
N LEU A 101 -20.43 17.10 2.09
CA LEU A 101 -20.45 18.45 2.67
C LEU A 101 -19.28 18.72 3.63
N ASN A 102 -18.72 17.66 4.23
CA ASN A 102 -17.65 17.76 5.22
C ASN A 102 -16.48 16.86 4.80
N PRO A 103 -15.52 17.37 4.01
CA PRO A 103 -14.36 16.60 3.63
C PRO A 103 -13.50 16.30 4.86
N SER A 104 -12.86 15.14 4.87
CA SER A 104 -11.93 14.76 5.94
C SER A 104 -10.50 15.18 5.56
N LEU A 105 -9.74 15.60 6.56
CA LEU A 105 -8.35 16.02 6.44
C LEU A 105 -7.55 15.31 7.54
N TRP A 106 -6.44 14.68 7.17
CA TRP A 106 -5.66 13.84 8.09
C TRP A 106 -4.29 14.43 8.40
N GLU A 107 -3.60 15.02 7.41
CA GLU A 107 -2.32 15.72 7.60
C GLU A 107 -1.26 14.89 8.32
N ALA A 108 -1.32 13.56 8.21
CA ALA A 108 -0.54 12.67 9.06
C ALA A 108 0.92 12.48 8.60
N HIS A 109 1.41 13.23 7.60
CA HIS A 109 2.78 13.11 7.10
C HIS A 109 3.82 13.27 8.22
N SER A 110 3.61 14.19 9.17
CA SER A 110 4.53 14.39 10.30
C SER A 110 4.57 13.21 11.27
N LEU A 111 3.60 12.30 11.21
CA LEU A 111 3.51 11.09 12.03
C LEU A 111 4.17 9.87 11.37
N VAL A 112 4.61 9.97 10.11
CA VAL A 112 5.17 8.86 9.35
C VAL A 112 6.62 9.16 9.01
N ALA A 113 7.55 8.34 9.51
CA ALA A 113 8.97 8.47 9.15
C ALA A 113 9.27 7.80 7.80
N THR A 114 8.69 6.61 7.58
CA THR A 114 8.88 5.81 6.36
C THR A 114 7.54 5.27 5.88
N LEU A 115 7.26 5.41 4.59
CA LEU A 115 6.21 4.67 3.87
C LEU A 115 6.86 3.60 2.99
N VAL A 116 6.66 2.33 3.34
CA VAL A 116 6.98 1.19 2.47
C VAL A 116 5.72 0.75 1.73
N THR A 117 5.75 0.72 0.40
CA THR A 117 4.66 0.16 -0.42
C THR A 117 5.03 -1.20 -0.98
N LEU A 118 4.11 -2.16 -0.89
CA LEU A 118 4.30 -3.53 -1.37
C LEU A 118 3.33 -3.80 -2.51
N GLY A 119 3.81 -3.84 -3.75
CA GLY A 119 2.98 -4.06 -4.94
C GLY A 119 1.86 -3.03 -5.10
N THR A 120 2.06 -1.80 -4.64
CA THR A 120 1.03 -0.75 -4.71
C THR A 120 0.98 -0.12 -6.10
N PRO A 121 -0.15 -0.14 -6.81
CA PRO A 121 -0.28 0.68 -8.02
C PRO A 121 -0.39 2.16 -7.63
N HIS A 122 0.58 2.97 -8.04
CA HIS A 122 0.59 4.43 -7.86
C HIS A 122 -0.18 5.18 -8.96
N ILE A 123 -0.53 4.48 -10.04
CA ILE A 123 -1.38 4.94 -11.15
C ILE A 123 -2.40 3.85 -11.50
N SER A 124 -3.54 4.23 -12.10
CA SER A 124 -4.52 3.28 -12.63
C SER A 124 -5.33 3.92 -13.76
N GLN A 125 -5.64 3.15 -14.82
CA GLN A 125 -6.62 3.53 -15.83
C GLN A 125 -8.00 2.91 -15.55
N GLU A 126 -8.12 2.04 -14.55
CA GLU A 126 -9.35 1.35 -14.19
C GLU A 126 -10.37 2.33 -13.58
N ARG A 127 -11.56 2.41 -14.20
CA ARG A 127 -12.61 3.40 -13.86
C ARG A 127 -12.91 3.53 -12.36
N TRP A 128 -12.91 2.41 -11.62
CA TRP A 128 -13.30 2.38 -10.21
C TRP A 128 -12.21 2.88 -9.27
N THR A 129 -10.94 2.54 -9.52
CA THR A 129 -9.81 2.96 -8.69
C THR A 129 -9.23 4.31 -9.13
N ARG A 130 -9.45 4.67 -10.41
CA ARG A 130 -8.91 5.86 -11.04
C ARG A 130 -9.21 7.16 -10.30
N TRP A 131 -10.43 7.40 -9.82
CA TRP A 131 -10.73 8.67 -9.14
C TRP A 131 -9.89 8.87 -7.85
N ASN A 132 -9.74 7.82 -7.05
CA ASN A 132 -8.91 7.86 -5.83
C ASN A 132 -7.43 8.06 -6.16
N LEU A 133 -6.93 7.33 -7.16
CA LEU A 133 -5.53 7.43 -7.58
C LEU A 133 -5.22 8.74 -8.30
N ASP A 134 -6.15 9.29 -9.07
CA ASP A 134 -6.06 10.62 -9.68
C ASP A 134 -6.00 11.69 -8.59
N PHE A 135 -6.83 11.57 -7.52
CA PHE A 135 -6.72 12.46 -6.37
C PHE A 135 -5.31 12.42 -5.76
N VAL A 136 -4.76 11.23 -5.52
CA VAL A 136 -3.40 11.11 -4.98
C VAL A 136 -2.35 11.68 -5.93
N THR A 137 -2.43 11.35 -7.22
CA THR A 137 -1.43 11.76 -8.22
C THR A 137 -1.43 13.27 -8.43
N ASN A 138 -2.60 13.89 -8.44
CA ASN A 138 -2.73 15.33 -8.68
C ASN A 138 -2.35 16.17 -7.45
N ASN A 139 -2.60 15.66 -6.24
CA ASN A 139 -2.35 16.42 -5.01
C ASN A 139 -1.00 16.09 -4.36
N TYR A 140 -0.49 14.87 -4.55
CA TYR A 140 0.73 14.37 -3.92
C TYR A 140 1.63 13.63 -4.92
N PRO A 141 2.07 14.27 -6.03
CA PRO A 141 2.87 13.62 -7.06
C PRO A 141 4.19 13.08 -6.49
N GLY A 142 4.61 11.91 -6.96
CA GLY A 142 5.84 11.25 -6.52
C GLY A 142 5.91 11.00 -5.00
N ALA A 143 7.14 10.90 -4.51
CA ALA A 143 7.51 11.01 -3.11
C ALA A 143 7.35 12.47 -2.64
N PHE A 144 6.10 12.86 -2.41
CA PHE A 144 5.71 14.26 -2.24
C PHE A 144 6.29 14.92 -0.98
N TYR A 145 6.26 14.24 0.16
CA TYR A 145 6.78 14.78 1.42
C TYR A 145 8.27 14.49 1.58
N LYS A 146 9.10 15.53 1.64
CA LYS A 146 10.56 15.39 1.72
C LYS A 146 11.05 14.77 3.03
N ASP A 147 10.29 14.96 4.11
CA ASP A 147 10.62 14.45 5.44
C ASP A 147 10.08 13.03 5.68
N VAL A 148 9.43 12.43 4.68
CA VAL A 148 8.98 11.04 4.70
C VAL A 148 9.85 10.24 3.73
N ARG A 149 10.41 9.13 4.20
CA ARG A 149 11.13 8.19 3.33
C ARG A 149 10.13 7.33 2.57
N TYR A 150 10.17 7.34 1.24
CA TYR A 150 9.32 6.49 0.40
C TYR A 150 10.13 5.32 -0.14
N VAL A 151 9.66 4.10 0.11
CA VAL A 151 10.24 2.87 -0.45
C VAL A 151 9.16 2.09 -1.17
N CYS A 152 9.33 1.87 -2.48
CA CYS A 152 8.33 1.22 -3.32
C CYS A 152 8.86 -0.12 -3.82
N VAL A 153 8.25 -1.21 -3.37
CA VAL A 153 8.69 -2.58 -3.65
C VAL A 153 7.78 -3.22 -4.69
N ALA A 154 8.34 -3.57 -5.84
CA ALA A 154 7.67 -4.24 -6.95
C ALA A 154 8.13 -5.70 -7.09
N GLY A 155 7.18 -6.61 -7.24
CA GLY A 155 7.46 -8.00 -7.58
C GLY A 155 7.61 -8.20 -9.09
N LYS A 156 8.57 -9.03 -9.49
CA LYS A 156 8.79 -9.44 -10.88
C LYS A 156 8.67 -10.95 -10.99
N THR A 157 7.48 -11.42 -11.37
CA THR A 157 7.18 -12.86 -11.44
C THR A 157 6.44 -13.27 -12.70
N ILE A 158 5.47 -12.47 -13.14
CA ILE A 158 4.59 -12.83 -14.25
C ILE A 158 4.72 -11.76 -15.33
N PHE A 159 5.19 -12.17 -16.51
CA PHE A 159 5.06 -11.38 -17.72
C PHE A 159 3.62 -11.48 -18.24
N GLY A 160 2.96 -10.32 -18.34
CA GLY A 160 1.62 -10.21 -18.89
C GLY A 160 1.65 -10.50 -20.39
N GLU A 161 0.84 -11.45 -20.83
CA GLU A 161 0.73 -11.80 -22.24
C GLU A 161 -0.69 -12.34 -22.52
N ARG A 162 -1.21 -12.11 -23.74
CA ARG A 162 -2.52 -12.62 -24.19
C ARG A 162 -2.48 -14.12 -24.49
N ARG A 163 -2.07 -14.93 -23.50
CA ARG A 163 -2.05 -16.39 -23.57
C ARG A 163 -2.60 -17.01 -22.28
N ARG A 164 -3.00 -18.28 -22.35
CA ARG A 164 -3.45 -19.04 -21.18
C ARG A 164 -2.38 -19.00 -20.08
N GLY A 165 -2.79 -18.74 -18.83
CA GLY A 165 -1.89 -18.61 -17.67
C GLY A 165 -1.37 -17.19 -17.40
N SER A 166 -1.18 -16.36 -18.42
CA SER A 166 -0.71 -14.96 -18.29
C SER A 166 -1.80 -13.91 -18.55
N TRP A 167 -2.97 -14.33 -19.05
CA TRP A 167 -4.03 -13.41 -19.48
C TRP A 167 -4.58 -12.52 -18.35
N LEU A 168 -4.73 -13.05 -17.13
CA LEU A 168 -5.20 -12.25 -15.99
C LEU A 168 -4.21 -11.12 -15.65
N ALA A 169 -2.91 -11.44 -15.64
CA ALA A 169 -1.86 -10.45 -15.44
C ALA A 169 -1.86 -9.42 -16.56
N TYR A 170 -1.94 -9.86 -17.83
CA TYR A 170 -2.04 -8.96 -18.98
C TYR A 170 -3.20 -7.97 -18.85
N SER A 171 -4.40 -8.47 -18.55
CA SER A 171 -5.61 -7.65 -18.41
C SER A 171 -5.49 -6.67 -17.23
N SER A 172 -4.94 -7.13 -16.09
CA SER A 172 -4.69 -6.28 -14.94
C SER A 172 -3.71 -5.16 -15.28
N TYR A 173 -2.56 -5.49 -15.86
CA TYR A 173 -1.51 -4.52 -16.22
C TYR A 173 -2.01 -3.51 -17.26
N GLN A 174 -2.77 -3.98 -18.26
CA GLN A 174 -3.40 -3.11 -19.25
C GLN A 174 -4.34 -2.10 -18.59
N LEU A 175 -5.13 -2.52 -17.60
CA LEU A 175 -6.02 -1.62 -16.85
C LEU A 175 -5.26 -0.71 -15.88
N THR A 176 -4.09 -1.11 -15.38
CA THR A 176 -3.30 -0.31 -14.44
C THR A 176 -2.44 0.74 -15.16
N CYS A 177 -1.58 0.35 -16.10
CA CYS A 177 -0.62 1.25 -16.74
C CYS A 177 -0.83 1.44 -18.25
N GLY A 178 -1.87 0.85 -18.84
CA GLY A 178 -2.11 0.94 -20.29
C GLY A 178 -1.25 0.00 -21.14
N LYS A 179 -0.43 -0.85 -20.50
CA LYS A 179 0.46 -1.79 -21.17
C LYS A 179 0.34 -3.18 -20.54
N GLY A 180 -0.34 -4.09 -21.23
CA GLY A 180 -0.49 -5.47 -20.78
C GLY A 180 0.80 -6.31 -20.91
N ASN A 181 1.65 -6.03 -21.90
CA ASN A 181 2.91 -6.73 -22.14
C ASN A 181 4.06 -6.18 -21.28
N THR A 182 4.00 -6.41 -19.98
CA THR A 182 5.01 -5.96 -19.04
C THR A 182 5.18 -6.95 -17.89
N TRP A 183 6.23 -6.77 -17.10
CA TRP A 183 6.49 -7.56 -15.91
C TRP A 183 5.77 -7.00 -14.68
N GLY A 184 5.35 -7.90 -13.80
CA GLY A 184 4.75 -7.56 -12.51
C GLY A 184 4.60 -8.77 -11.61
N ASP A 185 3.87 -8.57 -10.52
CA ASP A 185 3.65 -9.56 -9.47
C ASP A 185 2.42 -10.47 -9.70
N GLY A 186 1.83 -10.36 -10.90
CA GLY A 186 0.59 -11.02 -11.32
C GLY A 186 -0.65 -10.14 -11.26
N ILE A 187 -0.60 -9.00 -10.56
CA ILE A 187 -1.71 -8.05 -10.44
C ILE A 187 -1.23 -6.63 -10.78
N THR A 188 -0.13 -6.19 -10.17
CA THR A 188 0.42 -4.84 -10.35
C THR A 188 1.69 -4.91 -11.20
N PRO A 189 1.76 -4.15 -12.32
CA PRO A 189 2.97 -4.06 -13.13
C PRO A 189 4.03 -3.20 -12.43
N ILE A 190 5.31 -3.51 -12.65
CA ILE A 190 6.44 -2.79 -12.03
C ILE A 190 6.36 -1.28 -12.32
N GLU A 191 6.01 -0.92 -13.56
CA GLU A 191 5.87 0.47 -14.00
C GLU A 191 4.85 1.27 -13.16
N ALA A 192 3.80 0.62 -12.64
CA ALA A 192 2.84 1.26 -11.76
C ALA A 192 3.21 1.13 -10.28
N ALA A 193 4.06 0.16 -9.91
CA ALA A 193 4.50 -0.06 -8.54
C ALA A 193 5.62 0.90 -8.11
N HIS A 194 6.38 1.44 -9.06
CA HIS A 194 7.39 2.45 -8.79
C HIS A 194 6.78 3.85 -8.67
N LEU A 195 7.45 4.70 -7.91
CA LEU A 195 7.06 6.08 -7.66
C LEU A 195 8.26 7.01 -7.85
N GLU A 196 8.06 8.11 -8.58
CA GLU A 196 9.10 9.11 -8.79
C GLU A 196 9.59 9.69 -7.44
N GLY A 197 10.91 9.82 -7.29
CA GLY A 197 11.54 10.32 -6.06
C GLY A 197 11.60 9.31 -4.89
N ALA A 198 11.02 8.11 -5.04
CA ALA A 198 11.10 7.05 -4.05
C ALA A 198 12.31 6.13 -4.27
N GLU A 199 12.68 5.38 -3.23
CA GLU A 199 13.58 4.23 -3.34
C GLU A 199 12.81 3.06 -3.94
N ASN A 200 13.04 2.81 -5.23
CA ASN A 200 12.30 1.81 -6.00
C ASN A 200 13.07 0.49 -6.07
N LEU A 201 12.46 -0.58 -5.55
CA LEU A 201 13.05 -1.92 -5.47
C LEU A 201 12.26 -2.90 -6.33
N VAL A 202 12.98 -3.77 -7.04
CA VAL A 202 12.39 -4.90 -7.77
C VAL A 202 12.88 -6.20 -7.16
N ILE A 203 11.96 -7.09 -6.80
CA ILE A 203 12.27 -8.42 -6.26
C ILE A 203 11.74 -9.50 -7.22
N GLU A 204 12.65 -10.33 -7.72
CA GLU A 204 12.32 -11.46 -8.59
C GLU A 204 11.54 -12.55 -7.82
N GLY A 205 10.58 -13.20 -8.49
CA GLY A 205 9.84 -14.35 -7.93
C GLY A 205 8.80 -14.01 -6.86
N VAL A 206 8.57 -12.72 -6.57
CA VAL A 206 7.56 -12.25 -5.61
C VAL A 206 6.20 -12.04 -6.28
N ARG A 207 5.16 -12.67 -5.72
CA ARG A 207 3.76 -12.52 -6.14
C ARG A 207 3.01 -11.49 -5.29
N HIS A 208 1.88 -11.01 -5.81
CA HIS A 208 1.09 -9.94 -5.20
C HIS A 208 0.59 -10.26 -3.79
N SER A 209 -0.20 -11.32 -3.64
CA SER A 209 -1.04 -11.51 -2.46
C SER A 209 -0.44 -12.46 -1.42
N PRO A 210 -0.59 -12.17 -0.11
CA PRO A 210 -0.27 -13.10 0.98
C PRO A 210 -1.11 -14.39 0.97
N ARG A 211 -2.19 -14.46 0.19
CA ARG A 211 -3.08 -15.65 0.11
C ARG A 211 -2.71 -16.60 -1.03
N ASN A 212 -1.87 -16.18 -1.96
CA ASN A 212 -1.46 -17.04 -3.06
C ASN A 212 -0.48 -18.10 -2.54
N LEU A 213 -0.58 -19.32 -3.08
CA LEU A 213 0.47 -20.32 -2.89
C LEU A 213 1.75 -19.77 -3.54
N GLY A 214 2.78 -19.51 -2.73
CA GLY A 214 4.09 -19.05 -3.19
C GLY A 214 4.69 -17.93 -2.33
N ILE A 215 5.80 -17.39 -2.82
CA ILE A 215 6.55 -16.30 -2.19
C ILE A 215 5.85 -14.97 -2.49
N TRP A 216 5.62 -14.16 -1.46
CA TRP A 216 5.06 -12.81 -1.57
C TRP A 216 5.94 -11.82 -0.78
N TYR A 217 5.62 -10.52 -0.84
CA TYR A 217 6.46 -9.46 -0.28
C TYR A 217 6.82 -9.64 1.20
N GLY A 218 5.92 -10.22 2.01
CA GLY A 218 6.14 -10.49 3.42
C GLY A 218 6.67 -11.88 3.75
N SER A 219 7.05 -12.69 2.74
CA SER A 219 7.77 -13.95 2.95
C SER A 219 9.20 -13.69 3.51
N PRO A 220 9.81 -14.64 4.22
CA PRO A 220 11.11 -14.44 4.89
C PRO A 220 12.23 -13.96 3.96
N GLU A 221 12.32 -14.47 2.73
CA GLU A 221 13.39 -14.11 1.80
C GLU A 221 13.19 -12.71 1.20
N PRO A 222 12.03 -12.35 0.61
CA PRO A 222 11.78 -10.99 0.13
C PRO A 222 11.82 -9.92 1.23
N LEU A 223 11.39 -10.26 2.46
CA LEU A 223 11.39 -9.34 3.60
C LEU A 223 12.78 -8.73 3.83
N LYS A 224 13.85 -9.53 3.68
CA LYS A 224 15.25 -9.07 3.85
C LYS A 224 15.64 -7.95 2.91
N ALA A 225 15.02 -7.88 1.72
CA ALA A 225 15.37 -6.88 0.73
C ALA A 225 14.90 -5.48 1.12
N TRP A 226 13.79 -5.37 1.88
CA TRP A 226 13.15 -4.09 2.17
C TRP A 226 13.03 -3.77 3.67
N VAL A 227 13.19 -4.73 4.58
CA VAL A 227 13.05 -4.47 6.03
C VAL A 227 14.10 -3.50 6.57
N GLN A 228 15.27 -3.43 5.94
CA GLN A 228 16.36 -2.51 6.28
C GLN A 228 15.99 -1.02 6.15
N TYR A 229 14.86 -0.72 5.51
CA TYR A 229 14.38 0.65 5.34
C TYR A 229 13.46 1.13 6.46
N LEU A 230 13.01 0.23 7.34
CA LEU A 230 12.30 0.59 8.56
C LEU A 230 13.29 1.17 9.57
N VAL A 231 12.89 2.25 10.26
CA VAL A 231 13.74 2.99 11.21
C VAL A 231 13.20 2.93 12.64
#